data_AF-A0A2N3EA34-F1
#
_entry.id   AF-A0A2N3EA34-F1
#
_cell.length_a   1.000
_cell.length_b   1.000
_cell.length_c   1.000
_cell.angle_alpha   90.00
_cell.angle_beta   90.00
_cell.angle_gamma   90.00
#
_symmetry.space_group_name_H-M   'P 1'
#
loop_
_entity.id
_entity.type
_entity.pdbx_description
1 polymer ?
#
loop_
_entity_poly.entity_id
_entity_poly.type
_entity_poly.pdbx_seq_one_letter_code
_entity_poly.pdbx_strand_id
1 'polypeptide(L)'
;RLFDALMDATARFATGTYIMWYPVKDPSVSGAFLERLAEDGPPKSLCLELHIMAADPARMTGCGLVVVNPPWTLAGTARGMLDWLAETLAQAPGARAREEWLRP
;
A
#
# COMPACT_ATOMS: atom_id res chain seq x y z
N ARG A 1 -4.78 -12.75 7.81
CA ARG A 1 -3.72 -13.54 7.13
C ARG A 1 -2.50 -12.71 6.80
N LEU A 2 -2.57 -11.69 5.92
CA LEU A 2 -1.40 -10.82 5.64
C LEU A 2 -0.90 -10.10 6.89
N PHE A 3 -1.81 -9.46 7.64
CA PHE A 3 -1.49 -8.80 8.91
C PHE A 3 -0.81 -9.77 9.90
N ASP A 4 -1.41 -10.92 10.15
CA ASP A 4 -0.88 -11.89 11.13
C ASP A 4 0.51 -12.42 10.72
N ALA A 5 0.72 -12.66 9.41
CA ALA A 5 2.02 -13.09 8.89
C ALA A 5 3.09 -11.99 9.05
N LEU A 6 2.73 -10.72 8.83
CA LEU A 6 3.64 -9.59 9.08
C LEU A 6 4.01 -9.49 10.56
N MET A 7 3.04 -9.66 11.47
CA MET A 7 3.30 -9.59 12.91
C MET A 7 4.22 -10.70 13.38
N ASP A 8 4.02 -11.95 12.94
CA ASP A 8 4.93 -13.05 13.28
C ASP A 8 6.34 -12.81 12.68
N ALA A 9 6.42 -12.32 11.45
CA ALA A 9 7.70 -12.07 10.80
C ALA A 9 8.50 -10.94 11.47
N THR A 10 7.85 -9.82 11.78
CA THR A 10 8.50 -8.66 12.44
C THR A 10 8.85 -8.95 13.91
N ALA A 11 8.11 -9.82 14.59
CA ALA A 11 8.48 -10.31 15.91
C ALA A 11 9.80 -11.11 15.89
N ARG A 12 10.06 -11.85 14.81
CA ARG A 12 11.29 -12.66 14.63
C ARG A 12 12.46 -11.85 14.09
N PHE A 13 12.21 -10.85 13.24
CA PHE A 13 13.24 -10.03 12.62
C PHE A 13 12.78 -8.58 12.45
N ALA A 14 12.79 -7.84 13.56
CA ALA A 14 12.23 -6.49 13.64
C ALA A 14 12.88 -5.44 12.70
N THR A 15 14.12 -5.66 12.27
CA THR A 15 14.86 -4.72 11.40
C THR A 15 14.77 -5.05 9.90
N GLY A 16 14.10 -6.14 9.53
CA GLY A 16 13.90 -6.50 8.13
C GLY A 16 13.00 -5.50 7.40
N THR A 17 13.27 -5.30 6.11
CA THR A 17 12.33 -4.63 5.21
C THR A 17 11.33 -5.65 4.69
N TYR A 18 10.05 -5.42 4.94
CA TYR A 18 8.96 -6.29 4.49
C TYR A 18 8.12 -5.56 3.46
N ILE A 19 7.78 -6.23 2.37
CA ILE A 19 6.92 -5.71 1.30
C ILE A 19 5.74 -6.66 1.14
N MET A 20 4.53 -6.13 1.28
CA MET A 20 3.29 -6.87 1.07
C MET A 20 2.49 -6.23 -0.05
N TRP A 21 2.12 -7.02 -1.05
CA TRP A 21 1.20 -6.60 -2.10
C TRP A 21 -0.24 -6.99 -1.76
N TYR A 22 -1.18 -6.11 -2.10
CA TYR A 22 -2.61 -6.40 -2.01
C TYR A 22 -3.40 -5.79 -3.18
N PRO A 23 -4.49 -6.45 -3.63
CA PRO A 23 -5.36 -5.92 -4.67
C PRO A 23 -6.38 -4.92 -4.09
N VAL A 24 -6.80 -3.94 -4.89
CA VAL A 24 -7.98 -3.11 -4.60
C VAL A 24 -9.12 -3.50 -5.53
N LYS A 25 -9.90 -4.48 -5.07
CA LYS A 25 -11.16 -4.94 -5.70
C LYS A 25 -12.38 -4.43 -4.95
N ASP A 26 -12.35 -4.53 -3.62
CA ASP A 26 -13.32 -3.91 -2.73
C ASP A 26 -12.57 -2.92 -1.84
N PRO A 27 -12.76 -1.60 -2.02
CA PRO A 27 -12.08 -0.58 -1.23
C PRO A 27 -12.33 -0.71 0.28
N SER A 28 -13.46 -1.29 0.70
CA SER A 28 -13.76 -1.50 2.13
C SER A 28 -12.84 -2.55 2.75
N VAL A 29 -12.54 -3.62 2.02
CA VAL A 29 -11.66 -4.70 2.49
C VAL A 29 -10.21 -4.24 2.57
N SER A 30 -9.71 -3.54 1.54
CA SER A 30 -8.37 -2.96 1.58
C SER A 30 -8.27 -1.85 2.62
N GLY A 31 -9.31 -1.02 2.76
CA GLY A 31 -9.40 0.03 3.77
C GLY A 31 -9.26 -0.53 5.20
N ALA A 32 -10.07 -1.52 5.55
CA ALA A 32 -10.01 -2.16 6.86
C ALA A 32 -8.65 -2.81 7.15
N PHE A 33 -7.97 -3.35 6.13
CA PHE A 33 -6.60 -3.87 6.27
C PHE A 33 -5.60 -2.75 6.59
N LEU A 34 -5.68 -1.61 5.91
CA LEU A 34 -4.78 -0.47 6.14
C LEU A 34 -5.06 0.22 7.46
N GLU A 35 -6.33 0.37 7.86
CA GLU A 35 -6.73 0.90 9.17
C GLU A 35 -6.14 0.06 10.28
N ARG A 36 -6.26 -1.27 10.20
CA ARG A 36 -5.67 -2.17 11.19
C ARG A 36 -4.14 -2.09 11.23
N LEU A 37 -3.48 -1.85 10.10
CA LEU A 37 -2.04 -1.60 10.07
C LEU A 37 -1.65 -0.26 10.71
N ALA A 38 -2.47 0.78 10.54
CA ALA A 38 -2.25 2.07 11.17
C ALA A 38 -2.40 2.00 12.69
N GLU A 39 -3.37 1.21 13.17
CA GLU A 39 -3.64 1.00 14.61
C GLU A 39 -2.60 0.07 15.27
N ASP A 40 -2.46 -1.14 14.73
CA ASP A 40 -1.78 -2.25 15.40
C ASP A 40 -0.50 -2.73 14.67
N GLY A 41 -0.20 -2.18 13.48
CA GLY A 41 0.93 -2.61 12.68
C GLY A 41 2.30 -2.17 13.24
N PRO A 42 3.41 -2.65 12.66
CA PRO A 42 4.74 -2.20 13.05
C PRO A 42 4.95 -0.70 12.71
N PRO A 43 5.83 0.02 13.45
CA PRO A 43 6.22 1.38 13.10
C PRO A 43 6.92 1.42 11.75
N LYS A 44 7.10 2.61 11.19
CA LYS A 44 7.73 2.82 9.86
C LYS A 44 7.04 2.00 8.77
N SER A 45 5.71 2.07 8.74
CA SER A 45 4.87 1.41 7.74
C SER A 45 4.42 2.43 6.69
N LEU A 46 4.94 2.28 5.47
CA LEU A 46 4.64 3.10 4.31
C LEU A 46 3.64 2.38 3.40
N CYS A 47 2.51 3.02 3.10
CA CYS A 47 1.55 2.58 2.10
C CYS A 47 1.82 3.28 0.76
N LEU A 48 1.81 2.49 -0.32
CA LEU A 48 1.94 2.92 -1.70
C LEU A 48 0.80 2.28 -2.50
N GLU A 49 -0.15 3.07 -2.99
CA GLU A 49 -1.30 2.57 -3.78
C GLU A 49 -1.34 3.21 -5.16
N LEU A 50 -1.75 2.42 -6.14
CA LEU A 50 -1.99 2.83 -7.51
C LEU A 50 -3.39 2.39 -7.94
N HIS A 51 -4.17 3.33 -8.44
CA HIS A 51 -5.46 3.08 -9.09
C HIS A 51 -5.37 3.55 -10.55
N ILE A 52 -5.85 2.70 -11.46
CA ILE A 52 -5.88 2.99 -12.91
C ILE A 52 -7.23 3.57 -13.36
N MET A 53 -8.21 3.61 -12.46
CA MET A 53 -9.54 4.19 -12.63
C MET A 53 -10.28 4.30 -11.29
N ALA A 54 -11.47 4.92 -11.28
CA ALA A 54 -12.39 4.90 -10.14
C ALA A 54 -12.76 3.46 -9.71
N ALA A 55 -13.22 3.30 -8.47
CA ALA A 55 -13.62 1.99 -7.94
C ALA A 55 -14.77 1.37 -8.75
N ASP A 56 -14.71 0.05 -8.95
CA ASP A 56 -15.69 -0.73 -9.70
C ASP A 56 -15.91 -2.07 -8.97
N PRO A 57 -17.12 -2.37 -8.47
CA PRO A 57 -17.39 -3.63 -7.77
C PRO A 57 -17.14 -4.89 -8.61
N ALA A 58 -17.19 -4.78 -9.94
CA ALA A 58 -17.07 -5.93 -10.82
C ALA A 58 -15.62 -6.40 -11.02
N ARG A 59 -14.62 -5.53 -10.81
CA ARG A 59 -13.22 -5.82 -11.15
C ARG A 59 -12.22 -5.12 -10.24
N MET A 60 -10.96 -5.56 -10.31
CA MET A 60 -9.87 -4.89 -9.63
C MET A 60 -9.52 -3.59 -10.38
N THR A 61 -9.47 -2.47 -9.68
CA THR A 61 -9.19 -1.14 -10.27
C THR A 61 -7.88 -0.52 -9.79
N GLY A 62 -7.20 -1.20 -8.87
CA GLY A 62 -5.90 -0.80 -8.36
C GLY A 62 -5.24 -1.88 -7.53
N CYS A 63 -4.08 -1.57 -6.99
CA CYS A 63 -3.36 -2.39 -6.04
C CYS A 63 -2.49 -1.52 -5.15
N GLY A 64 -1.99 -2.10 -4.05
CA GLY A 64 -1.10 -1.40 -3.14
C GLY A 64 0.03 -2.28 -2.64
N LEU A 65 1.05 -1.61 -2.13
CA LEU A 65 2.15 -2.14 -1.38
C LEU A 65 2.15 -1.51 0.01
N VAL A 66 2.30 -2.34 1.04
CA VAL A 66 2.73 -1.87 2.37
C VAL A 66 4.19 -2.27 2.54
N VAL A 67 5.03 -1.29 2.87
CA VAL A 67 6.45 -1.46 3.09
C VAL A 67 6.78 -1.11 4.54
N VAL A 68 7.24 -2.09 5.31
CA VAL A 68 7.71 -1.91 6.70
C VAL A 68 9.22 -1.74 6.70
N ASN A 69 9.73 -0.81 7.49
CA ASN A 69 11.14 -0.41 7.49
C ASN A 69 11.64 -0.09 6.06
N PRO A 70 10.98 0.81 5.32
CA PRO A 70 11.40 1.15 3.97
C PRO A 70 12.80 1.78 4.00
N PRO A 71 13.63 1.56 2.95
CA PRO A 71 14.81 2.37 2.71
C PRO A 71 14.43 3.86 2.67
N TRP A 72 15.27 4.73 3.24
CA TRP A 72 14.95 6.16 3.42
C TRP A 72 14.66 6.92 2.12
N THR A 73 15.20 6.45 0.99
CA THR A 73 14.94 7.03 -0.34
C THR A 73 13.58 6.64 -0.92
N LEU A 74 12.98 5.54 -0.45
CA LEU A 74 11.82 4.93 -1.11
C LEU A 74 10.61 5.86 -1.14
N ALA A 75 10.24 6.50 -0.03
CA ALA A 75 9.07 7.38 0.01
C ALA A 75 9.20 8.54 -1.00
N GLY A 76 10.38 9.18 -1.05
CA GLY A 76 10.65 10.27 -1.99
C GLY A 76 10.65 9.83 -3.45
N THR A 77 11.26 8.68 -3.76
CA THR A 77 11.29 8.14 -5.13
C THR A 77 9.93 7.60 -5.57
N ALA A 78 9.19 6.97 -4.67
CA ALA A 78 7.93 6.31 -4.98
C ALA A 78 6.84 7.29 -5.38
N ARG A 79 6.75 8.48 -4.75
CA ARG A 79 5.73 9.48 -5.08
C ARG A 79 5.76 9.86 -6.56
N GLY A 80 6.90 10.36 -7.05
CA GLY A 80 7.02 10.78 -8.45
C GLY A 80 6.82 9.63 -9.45
N MET A 81 7.31 8.44 -9.11
CA MET A 81 7.09 7.24 -9.93
C MET A 81 5.61 6.85 -9.99
N LEU A 82 4.92 6.84 -8.85
CA LEU A 82 3.50 6.46 -8.78
C LEU A 82 2.60 7.47 -9.49
N ASP A 83 2.89 8.76 -9.37
CA ASP A 83 2.14 9.81 -10.08
C ASP A 83 2.28 9.62 -11.60
N TRP A 84 3.50 9.39 -12.09
CA TRP A 84 3.74 9.08 -13.51
C TRP A 84 3.04 7.79 -13.96
N LEU A 85 3.06 6.74 -13.12
CA LEU A 85 2.36 5.48 -13.39
C LEU A 85 0.84 5.68 -13.42
N ALA A 86 0.27 6.49 -12.52
CA ALA A 86 -1.16 6.75 -12.47
C ALA A 86 -1.65 7.47 -13.73
N GLU A 87 -0.87 8.43 -14.23
CA GLU A 87 -1.15 9.11 -15.50
C GLU A 87 -0.99 8.15 -16.70
N THR A 88 0.13 7.44 -16.77
CA THR A 88 0.50 6.60 -17.92
C THR A 88 -0.38 5.36 -18.06
N LEU A 89 -0.80 4.76 -16.95
CA LEU A 89 -1.57 3.53 -16.91
C LEU A 89 -3.08 3.78 -16.74
N ALA A 90 -3.54 5.03 -16.81
CA ALA A 90 -4.95 5.38 -16.69
C ALA A 90 -5.78 4.67 -17.78
N GLN A 91 -6.82 3.94 -17.36
CA GLN A 91 -7.76 3.28 -18.27
C GLN A 91 -9.13 3.98 -18.31
N ALA A 92 -9.45 4.77 -17.29
CA ALA A 92 -10.66 5.59 -17.21
C ALA A 92 -10.47 6.70 -16.15
N PRO A 93 -11.40 7.67 -16.06
CA PRO A 93 -11.35 8.70 -15.01
C PRO A 93 -11.22 8.11 -13.59
N GLY A 94 -10.53 8.83 -12.71
CA GLY A 94 -10.31 8.44 -11.32
C GLY A 94 -9.03 7.63 -11.06
N ALA A 95 -8.16 7.50 -12.07
CA ALA A 95 -6.78 7.05 -11.88
C ALA A 95 -6.05 7.99 -10.90
N ARG A 96 -5.31 7.41 -9.95
CA ARG A 96 -4.63 8.16 -8.89
C ARG A 96 -3.57 7.31 -8.22
N ALA A 97 -2.62 7.98 -7.60
CA ALA A 97 -1.64 7.40 -6.68
C ALA A 97 -1.91 7.84 -5.25
N ARG A 98 -1.49 7.03 -4.29
CA ARG A 98 -1.42 7.39 -2.87
C ARG A 98 -0.08 6.91 -2.33
N GLU A 99 0.57 7.79 -1.59
CA GLU A 99 1.69 7.45 -0.70
C GLU A 99 1.36 8.05 0.65
N GLU A 100 1.48 7.23 1.70
CA GLU A 100 1.08 7.59 3.05
C GLU A 100 1.83 6.77 4.09
N TRP A 101 2.32 7.43 5.13
CA TRP A 101 2.79 6.75 6.32
C TRP A 101 1.61 6.33 7.19
N LEU A 102 1.35 5.03 7.27
CA LEU A 102 0.33 4.47 8.16
C LEU A 102 0.77 4.56 9.61
N ARG A 103 2.06 4.33 9.85
CA ARG A 103 2.74 4.54 11.14
C ARG A 103 4.15 5.08 10.90
N PRO A 104 4.53 6.23 11.46
CA PRO A 104 5.89 6.75 11.37
C PRO A 104 6.93 5.87 12.09
#